data_AF-A0A926V6C1-F1
#
_entry.id   AF-A0A926V6C1-F1
#
_cell.length_a   1.000
_cell.length_b   1.000
_cell.length_c   1.000
_cell.angle_alpha   90.00
_cell.angle_beta   90.00
_cell.angle_gamma   90.00
#
_symmetry.space_group_name_H-M   'P 1'
#
loop_
_entity.id
_entity.type
_entity.pdbx_description
1 polymer ?
#
loop_
_entity_poly.entity_id
_entity_poly.type
_entity_poly.pdbx_seq_one_letter_code
_entity_poly.pdbx_strand_id
1 'polypeptide(L)' 'MCEWFYSNAPDEALVREAAYYIWLRNGCPKNRDLEHWYEAYLSLCLSTGRLKSVLGQNG' A
#
# COMPACT_ATOMS: atom_id res chain seq x y z
N MET A 1 -6.47 -12.04 28.79
CA MET A 1 -6.75 -12.30 27.36
C MET A 1 -6.66 -10.95 26.67
N CYS A 2 -5.55 -10.65 26.00
CA CYS A 2 -5.36 -9.36 25.35
C CYS A 2 -6.24 -9.29 24.09
N GLU A 3 -7.34 -8.57 24.20
CA GLU A 3 -8.27 -8.37 23.11
C GLU A 3 -7.74 -7.31 22.14
N TRP A 4 -7.21 -7.80 21.02
CA TRP A 4 -7.30 -7.19 19.69
C TRP A 4 -6.73 -5.77 19.53
N PHE A 5 -5.40 -5.65 19.63
CA PHE A 5 -4.69 -4.59 18.90
C PHE A 5 -4.77 -4.91 17.39
N TYR A 6 -5.93 -4.67 16.77
CA TYR A 6 -6.06 -4.76 15.32
C TYR A 6 -5.28 -3.57 14.76
N SER A 7 -4.01 -3.78 14.46
CA SER A 7 -3.18 -2.75 13.85
C SER A 7 -3.93 -2.19 12.65
N ASN A 8 -4.08 -0.87 12.61
CA ASN A 8 -4.68 -0.13 11.50
C ASN A 8 -3.76 -0.14 10.25
N ALA A 9 -2.86 -1.13 10.17
CA ALA A 9 -1.98 -1.41 9.06
C ALA A 9 -2.72 -2.32 8.06
N PRO A 10 -2.47 -2.17 6.75
CA PRO A 10 -2.90 -3.14 5.76
C PRO A 10 -2.25 -4.51 6.01
N ASP A 11 -2.97 -5.57 5.64
CA ASP A 11 -2.46 -6.94 5.72
C ASP A 11 -1.23 -7.11 4.82
N GLU A 12 -0.19 -7.79 5.31
CA GLU A 12 1.07 -7.96 4.58
C GLU A 12 0.86 -8.69 3.24
N ALA A 13 -0.07 -9.65 3.18
CA ALA A 13 -0.37 -10.37 1.95
C ALA A 13 -0.96 -9.43 0.88
N LEU A 14 -1.80 -8.49 1.30
CA LEU A 14 -2.36 -7.47 0.40
C LEU A 14 -1.28 -6.51 -0.10
N VAL A 15 -0.36 -6.08 0.78
CA VAL A 15 0.76 -5.21 0.39
C VAL A 15 1.65 -5.89 -0.64
N ARG A 16 1.94 -7.18 -0.43
CA ARG A 16 2.75 -7.98 -1.36
C ARG A 16 2.11 -8.12 -2.72
N GLU A 17 0.82 -8.44 -2.77
CA GLU A 17 0.08 -8.55 -4.04
C GLU A 17 0.05 -7.22 -4.79
N ALA A 18 -0.26 -6.12 -4.10
CA ALA A 18 -0.27 -4.79 -4.69
C ALA A 18 1.12 -4.37 -5.19
N ALA A 19 2.19 -4.64 -4.43
CA ALA A 19 3.57 -4.35 -4.83
C ALA A 19 3.99 -5.14 -6.07
N TYR A 20 3.54 -6.40 -6.19
CA TYR A 20 3.79 -7.22 -7.37
C TYR A 20 3.14 -6.63 -8.63
N TYR A 21 1.90 -6.15 -8.55
CA TYR A 21 1.25 -5.51 -9.68
C TYR A 21 1.90 -4.18 -10.08
N ILE A 22 2.37 -3.39 -9.11
CA ILE A 22 3.14 -2.16 -9.38
C ILE A 22 4.45 -2.49 -10.09
N TRP A 23 5.18 -3.49 -9.60
CA TRP A 23 6.43 -3.96 -10.21
C TRP A 23 6.21 -4.46 -11.65
N LEU A 24 5.16 -5.24 -11.88
CA LEU A 24 4.78 -5.75 -13.20
C LEU A 24 4.44 -4.59 -14.16
N ARG A 25 3.67 -3.60 -13.70
CA ARG A 25 3.30 -2.41 -14.48
C ARG A 25 4.52 -1.55 -14.86
N ASN A 26 5.51 -1.48 -13.99
CA ASN A 26 6.73 -0.71 -14.20
C ASN A 26 7.78 -1.42 -15.07
N GLY A 27 7.48 -2.62 -15.60
CA GLY A 27 8.38 -3.34 -16.50
C GLY A 27 9.48 -4.12 -15.78
N CYS A 28 9.20 -4.58 -14.55
CA CYS A 28 10.10 -5.41 -13.76
C CYS A 28 11.49 -4.79 -13.44
N PRO A 29 11.55 -3.55 -12.93
CA PRO A 29 12.82 -2.93 -12.56
C PRO A 29 13.50 -3.72 -11.44
N LYS A 30 14.83 -3.84 -11.52
CA LYS A 30 15.67 -4.43 -10.45
C LYS A 30 15.99 -3.36 -9.39
N ASN A 31 16.09 -3.77 -8.12
CA ASN A 31 16.42 -2.92 -6.96
C ASN A 31 15.39 -1.83 -6.62
N ARG A 32 14.11 -2.02 -6.98
CA ARG A 32 13.00 -1.12 -6.60
C ARG A 32 11.89 -1.83 -5.83
N ASP A 33 12.17 -3.02 -5.34
CA ASP A 33 11.28 -3.84 -4.53
C ASP A 33 10.75 -3.07 -3.30
N LEU A 34 11.62 -2.39 -2.55
CA LEU A 34 11.23 -1.56 -1.42
C LEU A 34 10.37 -0.34 -1.82
N GLU A 35 10.66 0.30 -2.95
CA GLU A 35 9.90 1.45 -3.46
C GLU A 35 8.47 1.03 -3.80
N HIS A 36 8.30 -0.08 -4.51
CA HIS A 36 7.00 -0.63 -4.88
C HIS A 36 6.23 -1.17 -3.66
N TRP A 37 6.93 -1.73 -2.68
CA TRP A 37 6.33 -2.13 -1.41
C TRP A 37 5.74 -0.94 -0.65
N TYR A 38 6.49 0.16 -0.56
CA TYR A 38 6.05 1.36 0.13
C TYR A 38 4.87 2.03 -0.61
N GLU A 39 4.91 2.10 -1.93
CA GLU A 39 3.81 2.62 -2.75
C GLU A 39 2.53 1.79 -2.57
N ALA A 40 2.64 0.46 -2.60
CA ALA A 40 1.53 -0.45 -2.34
C ALA A 40 0.94 -0.26 -0.94
N TYR A 41 1.79 -0.17 0.08
CA TYR A 41 1.38 0.06 1.46
C TYR A 41 0.60 1.37 1.62
N LEU A 42 1.11 2.47 1.05
CA LEU A 42 0.44 3.76 1.09
C LEU A 42 -0.89 3.73 0.35
N SER A 43 -0.94 3.12 -0.83
CA SER A 43 -2.17 2.97 -1.62
C SER A 43 -3.25 2.19 -0.86
N LEU A 44 -2.87 1.11 -0.17
CA LEU A 44 -3.79 0.33 0.68
C LEU A 44 -4.26 1.11 1.91
N CYS A 45 -3.38 1.89 2.54
CA CYS A 45 -3.78 2.80 3.62
C CYS A 45 -4.76 3.89 3.13
N LEU A 46 -4.54 4.43 1.93
CA LEU A 46 -5.38 5.48 1.33
C LEU A 46 -6.74 4.93 0.88
N SER A 47 -6.77 3.78 0.22
CA SER A 47 -7.97 3.18 -0.37
C SER A 47 -8.96 2.65 0.67
N THR A 48 -8.48 2.14 1.80
CA THR A 48 -9.30 1.71 2.95
C THR A 48 -9.98 2.87 3.70
N GLY A 49 -9.83 4.12 3.22
CA GLY A 49 -10.45 5.30 3.82
C GLY A 49 -9.64 5.91 4.98
N ARG A 50 -8.46 5.37 5.31
CA ARG A 50 -7.65 5.85 6.44
C ARG A 50 -6.87 7.14 6.16
N LEU A 51 -6.74 7.56 4.90
CA LEU A 51 -6.08 8.82 4.50
C LEU A 51 -6.73 9.50 3.27
N LYS A 52 -8.03 9.29 3.01
CA LYS A 52 -8.72 9.86 1.82
C LYS A 52 -8.96 11.39 1.85
N SER A 53 -8.25 12.17 2.66
CA SER A 53 -8.52 13.61 2.77
C SER A 53 -7.43 14.57 2.26
N VAL A 54 -6.25 14.12 1.81
CA VAL A 54 -5.13 15.08 1.60
C VAL A 54 -4.64 15.23 0.16
N LEU A 55 -4.95 14.32 -0.77
CA LEU A 55 -4.42 14.42 -2.14
C LEU A 55 -5.53 14.28 -3.19
N GLY A 56 -6.17 15.41 -3.52
CA GLY A 56 -6.76 15.60 -4.84
C GLY A 56 -8.17 16.19 -4.87
N GLN A 57 -8.27 17.53 -4.86
CA GLN A 57 -9.17 18.25 -5.78
C GLN A 57 -8.45 19.52 -6.26
N ASN A 58 -7.67 19.39 -7.33
CA ASN A 58 -7.36 20.52 -8.22
C ASN A 58 -8.02 20.18 -9.55
N GLY A 59 -9.14 20.84 -9.81
CA GLY A 59 -9.69 21.07 -11.15
C GLY A 59 -9.26 22.44 -11.65
#